data_AF-A0A2W2BQZ7-F1
#
_entry.id   AF-A0A2W2BQZ7-F1
#
_cell.length_a   1.000
_cell.length_b   1.000
_cell.length_c   1.000
_cell.angle_alpha   90.00
_cell.angle_beta   90.00
_cell.angle_gamma   90.00
#
_symmetry.space_group_name_H-M   'P 1'
#
loop_
_entity.id
_entity.type
_entity.pdbx_description
1 polymer ?
#
loop_
_entity_poly.entity_id
_entity_poly.type
_entity_poly.pdbx_seq_one_letter_code
_entity_poly.pdbx_strand_id
1 'polypeptide(L)'
;MVPLELGAVGPPDSGQDPDSGRPWPAWRMWTGLGAALLVGAVVGIVANNARNDAAEYAEVDLIRGTVDVEFGSPLSSDAQRLYVNLINTGPRELEILSIDVDGFTTMTGADGGPDPVTAAPGEWVQVETNVEADCDTRPPGTLQVHVRTGSGEQSVVVTGQPGDDQLIWAWQGGCQSADGTGVFIGDTRTISADASGARIVLPVTNGGEEPLTVSAMDATTPGFTMTTDPLPIDVAPGQTQQVTTVWTVADCADAARFTEATIAVTIHNESMDTRVSQPLGNPTLIELVRLTVRVCET
;
A
#
# COMPACT_ATOMS: atom_id res chain seq x y z
N MET A 1 15.45 99.05 -3.31
CA MET A 1 16.61 98.77 -2.45
C MET A 1 16.70 99.89 -1.45
N VAL A 2 16.32 99.63 -0.20
CA VAL A 2 16.32 100.62 0.87
C VAL A 2 17.10 100.03 2.05
N PRO A 3 18.10 100.74 2.60
CA PRO A 3 18.94 100.28 3.70
C PRO A 3 18.58 100.95 5.04
N LEU A 4 19.39 100.64 6.08
CA LEU A 4 19.52 101.28 7.41
C LEU A 4 18.38 100.93 8.40
N GLU A 5 18.56 100.75 9.72
CA GLU A 5 19.57 101.26 10.64
C GLU A 5 19.49 100.60 12.04
N LEU A 6 20.55 100.77 12.83
CA LEU A 6 20.64 100.96 14.30
C LEU A 6 20.17 99.90 15.31
N GLY A 7 21.01 99.72 16.34
CA GLY A 7 20.55 99.38 17.68
C GLY A 7 21.62 98.76 18.59
N ALA A 8 22.20 99.58 19.47
CA ALA A 8 23.13 99.17 20.52
C ALA A 8 22.46 99.20 21.92
N VAL A 9 23.17 98.61 22.89
CA VAL A 9 23.19 98.90 24.34
C VAL A 9 22.27 98.09 25.29
N GLY A 10 22.89 97.36 26.23
CA GLY A 10 22.58 97.49 27.68
C GLY A 10 22.12 96.24 28.48
N PRO A 11 22.73 95.90 29.64
CA PRO A 11 22.43 94.75 30.56
C PRO A 11 21.43 95.16 31.69
N PRO A 12 20.96 94.33 32.69
CA PRO A 12 21.61 93.20 33.41
C PRO A 12 20.70 92.01 33.89
N ASP A 13 21.33 91.04 34.59
CA ASP A 13 20.89 90.10 35.65
C ASP A 13 19.49 89.38 35.73
N SER A 14 19.59 88.10 36.14
CA SER A 14 18.79 87.33 37.15
C SER A 14 17.73 86.26 36.76
N GLY A 15 17.92 85.06 37.37
CA GLY A 15 16.94 83.98 37.66
C GLY A 15 16.99 82.75 36.72
N GLN A 16 16.98 81.47 37.12
CA GLN A 16 16.73 80.79 38.40
C GLN A 16 17.04 79.26 38.29
N ASP A 17 17.85 78.74 39.23
CA ASP A 17 17.93 77.40 39.88
C ASP A 17 18.02 76.01 39.16
N PRO A 18 18.52 74.96 39.87
CA PRO A 18 19.26 73.82 39.31
C PRO A 18 18.46 72.53 39.27
N ASP A 19 18.86 71.58 38.41
CA ASP A 19 18.48 70.19 38.65
C ASP A 19 19.61 69.20 38.36
N SER A 20 19.77 68.29 39.30
CA SER A 20 20.85 67.36 39.46
C SER A 20 20.64 66.09 38.63
N GLY A 21 21.59 65.78 37.72
CA GLY A 21 21.65 64.51 37.02
C GLY A 21 23.06 63.94 37.03
N ARG A 22 23.36 63.07 38.00
CA ARG A 22 24.65 62.33 38.09
C ARG A 22 24.89 61.52 36.81
N PRO A 23 26.12 61.54 36.23
CA PRO A 23 26.48 60.62 35.16
C PRO A 23 26.55 59.18 35.70
N TRP A 24 25.78 58.26 35.14
CA TRP A 24 25.91 56.84 35.45
C TRP A 24 27.17 56.25 34.78
N PRO A 25 27.96 55.42 35.49
CA PRO A 25 29.20 54.87 34.95
C PRO A 25 28.94 53.79 33.90
N ALA A 26 29.54 53.98 32.71
CA ALA A 26 29.36 53.18 31.50
C ALA A 26 29.70 51.68 31.64
N TRP A 27 30.37 51.25 32.72
CA TRP A 27 30.76 49.86 32.92
C TRP A 27 29.57 48.92 33.23
N ARG A 28 28.47 49.43 33.81
CA ARG A 28 27.26 48.60 34.06
C ARG A 28 26.54 48.16 32.79
N MET A 29 26.77 48.84 31.67
CA MET A 29 26.14 48.50 30.39
C MET A 29 26.79 47.25 29.75
N TRP A 30 28.06 46.99 30.04
CA TRP A 30 28.80 45.86 29.49
C TRP A 30 28.55 44.54 30.22
N THR A 31 28.24 44.60 31.52
CA THR A 31 27.92 43.40 32.32
C THR A 31 26.59 42.76 31.92
N GLY A 32 25.63 43.52 31.40
CA GLY A 32 24.35 42.98 30.90
C GLY A 32 24.50 42.19 29.59
N LEU A 33 25.39 42.65 28.70
CA LEU A 33 25.66 42.00 27.41
C LEU A 33 26.38 40.65 27.57
N GLY A 34 27.32 40.53 28.51
CA GLY A 34 28.03 39.28 28.77
C GLY A 34 27.13 38.18 29.37
N ALA A 35 26.19 38.55 30.25
CA ALA A 35 25.26 37.60 30.84
C ALA A 35 24.23 37.07 29.80
N ALA A 36 23.73 37.94 28.92
CA ALA A 36 22.82 37.52 27.86
C ALA A 36 23.49 36.55 26.86
N LEU A 37 24.77 36.75 26.56
CA LEU A 37 25.53 35.90 25.63
C LEU A 37 25.81 34.51 26.22
N LEU A 38 26.10 34.41 27.52
CA LEU A 38 26.27 33.13 28.21
C LEU A 38 24.95 32.35 28.30
N VAL A 39 23.83 33.02 28.60
CA VAL A 39 22.51 32.37 28.60
C VAL A 39 22.14 31.92 27.19
N GLY A 40 22.38 32.75 26.16
CA GLY A 40 22.15 32.38 24.76
C GLY A 40 23.00 31.21 24.29
N ALA A 41 24.27 31.13 24.72
CA ALA A 41 25.16 30.02 24.38
C ALA A 41 24.76 28.72 25.08
N VAL A 42 24.37 28.76 26.35
CA VAL A 42 23.92 27.56 27.09
C VAL A 42 22.58 27.06 26.54
N VAL A 43 21.62 27.95 26.28
CA VAL A 43 20.33 27.58 25.65
C VAL A 43 20.55 27.07 24.22
N GLY A 44 21.47 27.67 23.46
CA GLY A 44 21.84 27.21 22.12
C GLY A 44 22.46 25.81 22.11
N ILE A 45 23.34 25.50 23.07
CA ILE A 45 23.95 24.17 23.20
C ILE A 45 22.89 23.14 23.61
N VAL A 46 22.02 23.45 24.58
CA VAL A 46 20.97 22.50 25.01
C VAL A 46 19.94 22.30 23.90
N ALA A 47 19.52 23.35 23.20
CA ALA A 47 18.58 23.24 22.08
C ALA A 47 19.19 22.47 20.90
N ASN A 48 20.48 22.67 20.60
CA ASN A 48 21.17 21.95 19.54
C ASN A 48 21.44 20.48 19.91
N ASN A 49 21.81 20.20 21.17
CA ASN A 49 22.01 18.83 21.64
C ASN A 49 20.70 18.05 21.74
N ALA A 50 19.62 18.67 22.22
CA ALA A 50 18.30 18.04 22.22
C ALA A 50 17.78 17.76 20.80
N ARG A 51 18.14 18.61 19.82
CA ARG A 51 17.81 18.38 18.40
C ARG A 51 18.63 17.24 17.78
N ASN A 52 19.88 17.09 18.20
CA ASN A 52 20.78 16.05 17.71
C ASN A 52 20.49 14.70 18.37
N ASP A 53 20.18 14.68 19.66
CA ASP A 53 19.73 13.49 20.39
C ASP A 53 18.37 13.01 19.82
N ALA A 54 17.42 13.90 19.57
CA ALA A 54 16.14 13.54 18.95
C ALA A 54 16.27 12.97 17.52
N ALA A 55 17.35 13.28 16.80
CA ALA A 55 17.62 12.71 15.48
C ALA A 55 18.15 11.26 15.57
N GLU A 56 18.97 10.93 16.57
CA GLU A 56 19.41 9.53 16.82
C GLU A 56 18.28 8.66 17.42
N TYR A 57 17.33 9.25 18.17
CA TYR A 57 16.20 8.50 18.76
C TYR A 57 15.05 8.18 17.78
N ALA A 58 15.01 8.82 16.62
CA ALA A 58 13.95 8.68 15.62
C ALA A 58 14.39 7.89 14.37
N GLU A 59 15.59 7.31 14.37
CA GLU A 59 16.13 6.59 13.22
C GLU A 59 15.31 5.33 12.93
N VAL A 60 14.46 5.43 11.91
CA VAL A 60 13.73 4.31 11.33
C VAL A 60 14.50 3.85 10.12
N ASP A 61 14.96 2.60 10.19
CA ASP A 61 15.64 1.95 9.09
C ASP A 61 14.83 0.69 8.72
N LEU A 62 14.18 0.78 7.57
CA LEU A 62 13.31 -0.26 7.03
C LEU A 62 13.84 -0.66 5.66
N ILE A 63 13.90 -1.97 5.42
CA ILE A 63 14.24 -2.53 4.12
C ILE A 63 13.05 -3.32 3.61
N ARG A 64 12.73 -3.15 2.33
CA ARG A 64 11.72 -3.97 1.65
C ARG A 64 12.32 -5.28 1.16
N GLY A 65 11.61 -6.37 1.46
CA GLY A 65 11.80 -7.70 0.90
C GLY A 65 10.92 -7.93 -0.33
N THR A 66 10.28 -9.09 -0.39
CA THR A 66 9.36 -9.44 -1.49
C THR A 66 8.03 -8.71 -1.37
N VAL A 67 7.41 -8.50 -2.52
CA VAL A 67 6.02 -8.07 -2.66
C VAL A 67 5.27 -9.18 -3.37
N ASP A 68 4.34 -9.79 -2.64
CA ASP A 68 3.45 -10.81 -3.18
C ASP A 68 2.08 -10.16 -3.44
N VAL A 69 1.42 -10.57 -4.52
CA VAL A 69 0.11 -10.04 -4.92
C VAL A 69 -0.89 -11.18 -5.00
N GLU A 70 -2.02 -11.00 -4.34
CA GLU A 70 -3.18 -11.86 -4.50
C GLU A 70 -4.28 -11.10 -5.25
N PHE A 71 -4.77 -11.75 -6.31
CA PHE A 71 -5.91 -11.30 -7.10
C PHE A 71 -7.11 -12.14 -6.70
N GLY A 72 -8.20 -11.54 -6.24
CA GLY A 72 -9.47 -12.25 -6.05
C GLY A 72 -10.24 -11.93 -4.78
N SER A 73 -11.51 -12.37 -4.80
CA SER A 73 -12.57 -12.06 -3.83
C SER A 73 -12.15 -12.16 -2.35
N PRO A 74 -12.63 -11.25 -1.48
CA PRO A 74 -13.87 -10.48 -1.63
C PRO A 74 -13.74 -9.10 -2.28
N LEU A 75 -12.58 -8.76 -2.83
CA LEU A 75 -12.32 -7.42 -3.35
C LEU A 75 -12.95 -7.22 -4.76
N SER A 76 -13.46 -6.01 -5.04
CA SER A 76 -14.06 -5.59 -6.33
C SER A 76 -13.07 -5.66 -7.51
N SER A 77 -13.51 -5.44 -8.75
CA SER A 77 -12.82 -5.82 -10.00
C SER A 77 -11.35 -5.43 -10.14
N ASP A 78 -10.93 -4.36 -9.49
CA ASP A 78 -9.60 -3.77 -9.71
C ASP A 78 -8.73 -3.88 -8.45
N ALA A 79 -9.31 -4.48 -7.41
CA ALA A 79 -8.77 -4.52 -6.08
C ALA A 79 -7.91 -5.77 -5.87
N GLN A 80 -6.67 -5.52 -5.51
CA GLN A 80 -5.65 -6.49 -5.20
C GLN A 80 -5.33 -6.44 -3.71
N ARG A 81 -4.83 -7.56 -3.20
CA ARG A 81 -4.20 -7.59 -1.89
C ARG A 81 -2.69 -7.67 -2.08
N LEU A 82 -1.99 -6.65 -1.61
CA LEU A 82 -0.52 -6.63 -1.59
C LEU A 82 -0.03 -7.09 -0.22
N TYR A 83 0.90 -8.03 -0.25
CA TYR A 83 1.67 -8.49 0.91
C TYR A 83 3.10 -8.00 0.78
N VAL A 84 3.45 -6.99 1.58
CA VAL A 84 4.79 -6.38 1.55
C VAL A 84 5.59 -6.90 2.73
N ASN A 85 6.69 -7.61 2.45
CA ASN A 85 7.62 -8.02 3.49
C ASN A 85 8.57 -6.87 3.82
N LEU A 86 8.65 -6.50 5.08
CA LEU A 86 9.51 -5.44 5.60
C LEU A 86 10.38 -6.01 6.73
N ILE A 87 11.61 -5.50 6.85
CA ILE A 87 12.48 -5.75 8.00
C ILE A 87 12.93 -4.44 8.60
N ASN A 88 12.84 -4.34 9.92
CA ASN A 88 13.38 -3.24 10.69
C ASN A 88 14.85 -3.52 11.01
N THR A 89 15.76 -2.83 10.32
CA THR A 89 17.21 -2.90 10.59
C THR A 89 17.66 -1.87 11.62
N GLY A 90 16.73 -1.02 12.07
CA GLY A 90 16.95 -0.06 13.14
C GLY A 90 17.13 -0.73 14.51
N PRO A 91 17.66 0.01 15.50
CA PRO A 91 17.98 -0.54 16.81
C PRO A 91 16.76 -0.73 17.74
N ARG A 92 15.56 -0.29 17.33
CA ARG A 92 14.36 -0.27 18.19
C ARG A 92 13.12 -0.75 17.46
N GLU A 93 12.22 -1.35 18.21
CA GLU A 93 10.89 -1.74 17.75
C GLU A 93 10.07 -0.50 17.31
N LEU A 94 9.28 -0.70 16.25
CA LEU A 94 8.33 0.29 15.73
C LEU A 94 7.02 -0.40 15.35
N GLU A 95 5.94 0.37 15.24
CA GLU A 95 4.67 -0.10 14.66
C GLU A 95 4.52 0.44 13.26
N ILE A 96 4.16 -0.42 12.31
CA ILE A 96 3.80 -0.04 10.94
C ILE A 96 2.29 0.19 10.92
N LEU A 97 1.87 1.40 10.58
CA LEU A 97 0.48 1.83 10.59
C LEU A 97 -0.19 1.64 9.22
N SER A 98 0.53 1.99 8.15
CA SER A 98 0.05 1.81 6.78
C SER A 98 1.21 1.82 5.80
N ILE A 99 0.93 1.33 4.58
CA ILE A 99 1.83 1.42 3.44
C ILE A 99 1.06 2.08 2.30
N ASP A 100 1.70 3.05 1.68
CA ASP A 100 1.22 3.76 0.50
C ASP A 100 2.20 3.55 -0.64
N VAL A 101 1.69 3.20 -1.81
CA VAL A 101 2.48 2.92 -3.00
C VAL A 101 1.96 3.80 -4.12
N ASP A 102 2.80 4.69 -4.64
CA ASP A 102 2.47 5.48 -5.83
C ASP A 102 2.08 4.54 -6.99
N GLY A 103 1.03 4.87 -7.72
CA GLY A 103 0.46 3.97 -8.74
C GLY A 103 -0.55 2.95 -8.21
N PHE A 104 -0.88 3.03 -6.92
CA PHE A 104 -1.96 2.27 -6.30
C PHE A 104 -2.84 3.18 -5.43
N THR A 105 -4.14 2.93 -5.44
CA THR A 105 -5.11 3.59 -4.56
C THR A 105 -5.47 2.63 -3.43
N THR A 106 -5.16 3.00 -2.18
CA THR A 106 -5.52 2.18 -1.02
C THR A 106 -7.03 2.13 -0.83
N MET A 107 -7.56 0.92 -0.73
CA MET A 107 -8.97 0.68 -0.45
C MET A 107 -9.20 0.51 1.04
N THR A 108 -9.89 1.47 1.65
CA THR A 108 -10.37 1.35 3.02
C THR A 108 -11.68 0.55 3.04
N GLY A 109 -11.67 -0.59 3.72
CA GLY A 109 -12.88 -1.37 4.00
C GLY A 109 -13.84 -0.64 4.95
N ALA A 110 -15.07 -1.14 5.03
CA ALA A 110 -16.09 -0.66 5.98
C ALA A 110 -15.69 -0.89 7.45
N ASP A 111 -14.79 -1.84 7.69
CA ASP A 111 -14.03 -2.02 8.91
C ASP A 111 -12.69 -1.31 8.68
N GLY A 112 -12.27 -0.42 9.58
CA GLY A 112 -11.13 0.50 9.41
C GLY A 112 -9.84 -0.15 8.89
N GLY A 113 -8.90 0.69 8.44
CA GLY A 113 -7.63 0.27 7.83
C GLY A 113 -6.87 -0.82 8.62
N PRO A 114 -5.88 -1.48 7.98
CA PRO A 114 -5.22 -2.65 8.55
C PRO A 114 -4.70 -2.38 9.97
N ASP A 115 -4.81 -3.40 10.83
CA ASP A 115 -4.30 -3.31 12.20
C ASP A 115 -2.78 -3.00 12.18
N PRO A 116 -2.30 -2.13 13.08
CA PRO A 116 -0.87 -1.84 13.18
C PRO A 116 -0.03 -3.11 13.38
N VAL A 117 1.07 -3.22 12.63
CA VAL A 117 1.99 -4.36 12.69
C VAL A 117 3.24 -3.99 13.47
N THR A 118 3.52 -4.69 14.57
CA THR A 118 4.74 -4.49 15.35
C THR A 118 5.95 -5.12 14.63
N ALA A 119 7.00 -4.32 14.39
CA ALA A 119 8.23 -4.74 13.74
C ALA A 119 9.43 -4.62 14.70
N ALA A 120 9.86 -5.76 15.26
CA ALA A 120 11.05 -5.84 16.10
C ALA A 120 12.34 -5.74 15.26
N PRO A 121 13.46 -5.28 15.85
CA PRO A 121 14.75 -5.24 15.18
C PRO A 121 15.20 -6.60 14.65
N GLY A 122 15.52 -6.67 13.36
CA GLY A 122 16.02 -7.86 12.68
C GLY A 122 14.96 -8.91 12.32
N GLU A 123 13.68 -8.62 12.56
CA GLU A 123 12.58 -9.54 12.22
C GLU A 123 11.85 -9.10 10.94
N TRP A 124 11.56 -10.09 10.09
CA TRP A 124 10.72 -9.90 8.93
C TRP A 124 9.25 -9.90 9.35
N VAL A 125 8.53 -8.87 8.93
CA VAL A 125 7.10 -8.75 9.12
C VAL A 125 6.42 -8.60 7.76
N GLN A 126 5.21 -9.14 7.64
CA GLN A 126 4.38 -8.99 6.45
C GLN A 126 3.28 -7.99 6.75
N VAL A 127 3.14 -6.99 5.87
CA VAL A 127 2.10 -5.97 5.96
C VAL A 127 1.15 -6.18 4.80
N GLU A 128 -0.13 -6.29 5.12
CA GLU A 128 -1.22 -6.45 4.15
C GLU A 128 -1.84 -5.09 3.84
N THR A 129 -2.06 -4.80 2.56
CA THR A 129 -2.87 -3.66 2.12
C THR A 129 -3.75 -4.05 0.95
N ASN A 130 -5.00 -3.60 0.96
CA ASN A 130 -5.92 -3.76 -0.17
C ASN A 130 -5.81 -2.49 -1.03
N VAL A 131 -5.54 -2.67 -2.31
CA VAL A 131 -5.24 -1.56 -3.22
C VAL A 131 -5.87 -1.80 -4.59
N GLU A 132 -6.06 -0.72 -5.33
CA GLU A 132 -6.43 -0.75 -6.74
C GLU A 132 -5.31 -0.14 -7.57
N ALA A 133 -4.96 -0.73 -8.71
CA ALA A 133 -3.90 -0.18 -9.56
C ALA A 133 -4.36 1.10 -10.27
N ASP A 134 -3.64 2.21 -10.09
CA ASP A 134 -3.86 3.43 -10.87
C ASP A 134 -3.12 3.30 -12.21
N CYS A 135 -3.85 2.94 -13.26
CA CYS A 135 -3.28 2.64 -14.57
C CYS A 135 -2.75 3.86 -15.34
N ASP A 136 -2.99 5.07 -14.84
CA ASP A 136 -2.39 6.29 -15.37
C ASP A 136 -1.02 6.60 -14.72
N THR A 137 -0.73 6.00 -13.57
CA THR A 137 0.48 6.27 -12.78
C THR A 137 1.31 5.00 -12.56
N ARG A 138 2.44 4.89 -13.27
CA ARG A 138 3.38 3.77 -13.04
C ARG A 138 4.13 3.92 -11.70
N PRO A 139 4.19 2.88 -10.85
CA PRO A 139 4.92 2.93 -9.58
C PRO A 139 6.43 3.17 -9.76
N PRO A 140 7.07 4.00 -8.91
CA PRO A 140 8.51 4.30 -8.98
C PRO A 140 9.41 3.20 -8.38
N GLY A 141 8.84 2.10 -7.88
CA GLY A 141 9.58 1.00 -7.22
C GLY A 141 9.89 1.24 -5.74
N THR A 142 9.52 2.40 -5.20
CA THR A 142 9.58 2.75 -3.77
C THR A 142 8.18 2.72 -3.16
N LEU A 143 8.11 2.60 -1.84
CA LEU A 143 6.86 2.72 -1.08
C LEU A 143 7.04 3.64 0.11
N GLN A 144 5.97 4.31 0.51
CA GLN A 144 5.92 5.13 1.72
C GLN A 144 5.32 4.29 2.86
N VAL A 145 6.06 4.16 3.96
CA VAL A 145 5.60 3.47 5.17
C VAL A 145 5.31 4.50 6.24
N HIS A 146 4.10 4.50 6.77
CA HIS A 146 3.74 5.26 7.96
C HIS A 146 4.01 4.41 9.19
N VAL A 147 4.82 4.93 10.11
CA VAL A 147 5.25 4.20 11.31
C VAL A 147 5.01 5.01 12.56
N ARG A 148 4.81 4.32 13.68
CA ARG A 148 4.83 4.88 15.03
C ARG A 148 6.06 4.38 15.77
N THR A 149 6.79 5.32 16.33
CA THR A 149 7.97 5.07 17.18
C THR A 149 7.71 5.59 18.59
N GLY A 150 8.61 5.31 19.53
CA GLY A 150 8.55 5.90 20.87
C GLY A 150 8.61 7.44 20.89
N SER A 151 9.08 8.07 19.80
CA SER A 151 9.11 9.53 19.62
C SER A 151 7.89 10.13 18.93
N GLY A 152 7.01 9.31 18.35
CA GLY A 152 5.84 9.75 17.58
C GLY A 152 5.70 9.06 16.24
N GLU A 153 4.74 9.54 15.44
CA GLU A 153 4.46 9.03 14.09
C GLU A 153 5.32 9.75 13.04
N GLN A 154 5.78 9.00 12.05
CA GLN A 154 6.55 9.52 10.91
C GLN A 154 6.35 8.66 9.66
N SER A 155 6.67 9.23 8.49
CA SER A 155 6.61 8.53 7.20
C SER A 155 8.00 8.35 6.64
N VAL A 156 8.32 7.14 6.17
CA VAL A 156 9.63 6.79 5.61
C VAL A 156 9.46 6.24 4.21
N VAL A 157 10.30 6.69 3.28
CA VAL A 157 10.35 6.11 1.93
C VAL A 157 11.29 4.93 1.96
N VAL A 158 10.77 3.74 1.64
CA VAL A 158 11.52 2.49 1.60
C VAL A 158 11.75 2.11 0.15
N THR A 159 13.01 1.91 -0.21
CA THR A 159 13.38 1.45 -1.55
C THR A 159 13.48 -0.07 -1.60
N GLY A 160 13.07 -0.65 -2.73
CA GLY A 160 13.33 -2.06 -3.04
C GLY A 160 14.81 -2.36 -3.25
N GLN A 161 15.11 -3.65 -3.45
CA GLN A 161 16.44 -4.07 -3.88
C GLN A 161 16.72 -3.59 -5.32
N PRO A 162 18.00 -3.41 -5.71
CA PRO A 162 18.33 -3.11 -7.10
C PRO A 162 17.79 -4.19 -8.06
N GLY A 163 17.02 -3.78 -9.08
CA GLY A 163 16.38 -4.69 -10.04
C GLY A 163 15.04 -5.27 -9.56
N ASP A 164 14.48 -4.75 -8.47
CA ASP A 164 13.21 -5.19 -7.93
C ASP A 164 12.02 -4.53 -8.64
N ASP A 165 11.50 -5.23 -9.65
CA ASP A 165 10.35 -4.81 -10.45
C ASP A 165 9.00 -5.35 -9.90
N GLN A 166 8.97 -5.95 -8.70
CA GLN A 166 7.77 -6.64 -8.18
C GLN A 166 6.55 -5.71 -8.06
N LEU A 167 6.73 -4.47 -7.62
CA LEU A 167 5.65 -3.46 -7.60
C LEU A 167 5.15 -3.11 -9.00
N ILE A 168 6.06 -3.05 -9.98
CA ILE A 168 5.71 -2.76 -11.37
C ILE A 168 4.93 -3.95 -11.94
N TRP A 169 5.28 -5.18 -11.59
CA TRP A 169 4.58 -6.38 -12.03
C TRP A 169 3.19 -6.50 -11.41
N ALA A 170 3.04 -6.21 -10.11
CA ALA A 170 1.75 -6.16 -9.44
C ALA A 170 0.82 -5.10 -10.07
N TRP A 171 1.37 -3.91 -10.36
CA TRP A 171 0.66 -2.84 -11.06
C TRP A 171 0.24 -3.23 -12.47
N GLN A 172 1.16 -3.81 -13.26
CA GLN A 172 0.84 -4.32 -14.60
C GLN A 172 -0.22 -5.41 -14.58
N GLY A 173 -0.15 -6.32 -13.61
CA GLY A 173 -1.16 -7.34 -13.39
C GLY A 173 -2.53 -6.73 -13.12
N GLY A 174 -2.57 -5.66 -12.31
CA GLY A 174 -3.79 -4.90 -12.00
C GLY A 174 -4.39 -4.20 -13.19
N CYS A 175 -3.56 -3.54 -13.98
CA CYS A 175 -4.04 -2.82 -15.15
C CYS A 175 -4.46 -3.76 -16.29
N GLN A 176 -3.79 -4.90 -16.45
CA GLN A 176 -4.23 -5.93 -17.39
C GLN A 176 -5.53 -6.62 -16.92
N SER A 177 -5.76 -6.70 -15.61
CA SER A 177 -7.04 -7.17 -15.05
C SER A 177 -8.12 -6.09 -15.00
N ALA A 178 -7.77 -4.80 -15.02
CA ALA A 178 -8.70 -3.66 -15.06
C ALA A 178 -9.26 -3.41 -16.48
N ASP A 179 -8.49 -3.78 -17.51
CA ASP A 179 -9.03 -4.05 -18.86
C ASP A 179 -9.81 -5.40 -18.92
N GLY A 180 -9.86 -6.13 -17.80
CA GLY A 180 -10.43 -7.45 -17.69
C GLY A 180 -11.95 -7.42 -17.71
N THR A 181 -12.55 -8.52 -18.15
CA THR A 181 -13.99 -8.69 -18.35
C THR A 181 -14.88 -8.58 -17.10
N GLY A 182 -14.34 -8.15 -15.96
CA GLY A 182 -15.04 -8.02 -14.68
C GLY A 182 -15.38 -9.35 -14.00
N VAL A 183 -15.02 -10.51 -14.55
CA VAL A 183 -15.31 -11.83 -13.97
C VAL A 183 -14.09 -12.41 -13.27
N PHE A 184 -14.30 -12.88 -12.03
CA PHE A 184 -13.27 -13.54 -11.22
C PHE A 184 -13.76 -14.89 -10.72
N ILE A 185 -12.83 -15.84 -10.64
CA ILE A 185 -13.05 -17.13 -9.98
C ILE A 185 -12.33 -17.10 -8.63
N GLY A 186 -13.09 -17.07 -7.54
CA GLY A 186 -12.54 -17.06 -6.19
C GLY A 186 -12.14 -18.45 -5.68
N ASP A 187 -11.95 -18.56 -4.36
CA ASP A 187 -11.53 -19.79 -3.71
C ASP A 187 -12.48 -20.97 -3.95
N THR A 188 -11.94 -21.98 -4.62
CA THR A 188 -12.68 -23.18 -4.98
C THR A 188 -12.83 -24.14 -3.80
N ARG A 189 -13.94 -24.88 -3.76
CA ARG A 189 -14.16 -25.93 -2.75
C ARG A 189 -14.60 -27.24 -3.39
N THR A 190 -13.86 -28.32 -3.13
CA THR A 190 -14.26 -29.67 -3.50
C THR A 190 -15.41 -30.15 -2.59
N ILE A 191 -16.54 -30.54 -3.18
CA ILE A 191 -17.67 -31.17 -2.46
C ILE A 191 -17.45 -32.66 -2.30
N SER A 192 -17.05 -33.32 -3.38
CA SER A 192 -16.89 -34.78 -3.44
C SER A 192 -15.91 -35.14 -4.54
N ALA A 193 -15.13 -36.20 -4.36
CA ALA A 193 -14.28 -36.72 -5.41
C ALA A 193 -14.04 -38.23 -5.25
N ASP A 194 -14.13 -38.94 -6.36
CA ASP A 194 -13.86 -40.38 -6.46
C ASP A 194 -13.25 -40.70 -7.84
N ALA A 195 -13.20 -41.98 -8.24
CA ALA A 195 -12.65 -42.38 -9.54
C ALA A 195 -13.55 -42.00 -10.74
N SER A 196 -14.81 -41.61 -10.51
CA SER A 196 -15.71 -41.14 -11.57
C SER A 196 -15.59 -39.64 -11.84
N GLY A 197 -15.01 -38.87 -10.93
CA GLY A 197 -14.76 -37.44 -11.11
C GLY A 197 -14.63 -36.66 -9.79
N ALA A 198 -14.31 -35.37 -9.91
CA ALA A 198 -14.28 -34.43 -8.79
C ALA A 198 -15.33 -33.33 -8.98
N ARG A 199 -16.22 -33.16 -8.00
CA ARG A 199 -17.22 -32.09 -7.96
C ARG A 199 -16.67 -30.91 -7.17
N ILE A 200 -16.44 -29.79 -7.84
CA ILE A 200 -15.79 -28.60 -7.29
C ILE A 200 -16.72 -27.38 -7.47
N VAL A 201 -16.94 -26.60 -6.42
CA VAL A 201 -17.66 -25.34 -6.49
C VAL A 201 -16.69 -24.21 -6.79
N LEU A 202 -17.01 -23.43 -7.81
CA LEU A 202 -16.30 -22.24 -8.24
C LEU A 202 -17.18 -21.02 -7.92
N PRO A 203 -16.75 -20.11 -7.03
CA PRO A 203 -17.41 -18.84 -6.85
C PRO A 203 -17.04 -17.91 -8.01
N VAL A 204 -18.05 -17.50 -8.78
CA VAL A 204 -17.94 -16.57 -9.90
C VAL A 204 -18.40 -15.19 -9.44
N THR A 205 -17.48 -14.23 -9.41
CA THR A 205 -17.74 -12.87 -8.95
C THR A 205 -17.74 -11.91 -10.13
N ASN A 206 -18.72 -11.01 -10.17
CA ASN A 206 -18.69 -9.83 -11.05
C ASN A 206 -18.12 -8.65 -10.26
N GLY A 207 -16.90 -8.26 -10.58
CA GLY A 207 -16.28 -7.08 -10.00
C GLY A 207 -16.68 -5.77 -10.68
N GLY A 208 -17.18 -5.80 -11.92
CA GLY A 208 -17.49 -4.61 -12.71
C GLY A 208 -18.78 -3.90 -12.30
N GLU A 209 -19.02 -2.74 -12.91
CA GLU A 209 -20.17 -1.86 -12.60
C GLU A 209 -21.47 -2.24 -13.33
N GLU A 210 -21.37 -3.06 -14.39
CA GLU A 210 -22.50 -3.54 -15.18
C GLU A 210 -22.77 -5.03 -14.92
N PRO A 211 -24.03 -5.48 -14.98
CA PRO A 211 -24.34 -6.90 -14.88
C PRO A 211 -23.72 -7.67 -16.04
N LEU A 212 -23.29 -8.90 -15.77
CA LEU A 212 -22.72 -9.79 -16.78
C LEU A 212 -23.42 -11.14 -16.80
N THR A 213 -23.41 -11.77 -17.97
CA THR A 213 -23.90 -13.12 -18.17
C THR A 213 -22.72 -14.03 -18.49
N VAL A 214 -22.46 -15.03 -17.63
CA VAL A 214 -21.52 -16.10 -17.94
C VAL A 214 -22.28 -17.17 -18.72
N SER A 215 -21.90 -17.38 -19.97
CA SER A 215 -22.59 -18.28 -20.90
C SER A 215 -21.94 -19.66 -21.01
N ALA A 216 -20.61 -19.74 -20.82
CA ALA A 216 -19.88 -21.00 -20.82
C ALA A 216 -18.69 -20.97 -19.85
N MET A 217 -18.35 -22.14 -19.31
CA MET A 217 -17.11 -22.37 -18.58
C MET A 217 -16.54 -23.73 -18.98
N ASP A 218 -15.32 -23.74 -19.48
CA ASP A 218 -14.64 -24.94 -19.99
C ASP A 218 -13.31 -25.16 -19.26
N ALA A 219 -12.95 -26.42 -19.04
CA ALA A 219 -11.60 -26.76 -18.63
C ALA A 219 -10.61 -26.52 -19.78
N THR A 220 -9.54 -25.80 -19.49
CA THR A 220 -8.37 -25.66 -20.38
C THR A 220 -7.16 -26.42 -19.83
N THR A 221 -7.34 -27.11 -18.71
CA THR A 221 -6.31 -27.94 -18.07
C THR A 221 -6.05 -29.20 -18.91
N PRO A 222 -4.82 -29.47 -19.35
CA PRO A 222 -4.49 -30.64 -20.16
C PRO A 222 -4.91 -31.97 -19.50
N GLY A 223 -5.52 -32.86 -20.28
CA GLY A 223 -5.94 -34.19 -19.83
C GLY A 223 -7.25 -34.24 -19.03
N PHE A 224 -7.91 -33.10 -18.80
CA PHE A 224 -9.19 -33.04 -18.10
C PHE A 224 -10.32 -32.50 -18.98
N THR A 225 -11.52 -32.93 -18.66
CA THR A 225 -12.77 -32.34 -19.15
C THR A 225 -13.60 -31.88 -17.96
N MET A 226 -14.43 -30.86 -18.19
CA MET A 226 -15.27 -30.27 -17.16
C MET A 226 -16.68 -30.03 -17.69
N THR A 227 -17.67 -30.33 -16.87
CA THR A 227 -19.07 -29.89 -17.07
C THR A 227 -19.47 -28.94 -15.95
N THR A 228 -20.37 -28.01 -16.25
CA THR A 228 -20.67 -26.87 -15.37
C THR A 228 -22.18 -26.71 -15.21
N ASP A 229 -22.64 -26.47 -13.97
CA ASP A 229 -24.05 -26.28 -13.60
C ASP A 229 -24.18 -25.32 -12.40
N PRO A 230 -25.05 -24.30 -12.44
CA PRO A 230 -25.87 -23.87 -13.58
C PRO A 230 -25.07 -23.03 -14.57
N LEU A 231 -25.43 -23.10 -15.86
CA LEU A 231 -25.09 -22.11 -16.90
C LEU A 231 -26.24 -22.02 -17.93
N PRO A 232 -26.52 -20.84 -18.51
CA PRO A 232 -25.90 -19.54 -18.22
C PRO A 232 -26.28 -18.99 -16.84
N ILE A 233 -25.47 -18.09 -16.28
CA ILE A 233 -25.79 -17.36 -15.05
C ILE A 233 -25.63 -15.86 -15.23
N ASP A 234 -26.52 -15.10 -14.59
CA ASP A 234 -26.40 -13.64 -14.48
C ASP A 234 -25.78 -13.28 -13.13
N VAL A 235 -24.75 -12.45 -13.18
CA VAL A 235 -24.01 -11.98 -12.01
C VAL A 235 -24.10 -10.45 -11.97
N ALA A 236 -24.85 -9.93 -11.01
CA ALA A 236 -24.97 -8.48 -10.83
C ALA A 236 -23.64 -7.88 -10.30
N PRO A 237 -23.42 -6.57 -10.51
CA PRO A 237 -22.24 -5.86 -10.00
C PRO A 237 -21.97 -6.13 -8.52
N GLY A 238 -20.71 -6.46 -8.18
CA GLY A 238 -20.26 -6.77 -6.84
C GLY A 238 -20.85 -8.04 -6.22
N GLN A 239 -21.56 -8.88 -6.99
CA GLN A 239 -22.13 -10.13 -6.50
C GLN A 239 -21.28 -11.34 -6.86
N THR A 240 -21.42 -12.39 -6.06
CA THR A 240 -20.80 -13.70 -6.29
C THR A 240 -21.88 -14.77 -6.43
N GLN A 241 -21.77 -15.57 -7.49
CA GLN A 241 -22.60 -16.74 -7.73
C GLN A 241 -21.79 -18.02 -7.59
N GLN A 242 -22.40 -19.06 -7.01
CA GLN A 242 -21.74 -20.35 -6.83
C GLN A 242 -22.06 -21.27 -8.00
N VAL A 243 -21.04 -21.72 -8.72
CA VAL A 243 -21.18 -22.63 -9.86
C VAL A 243 -20.56 -23.97 -9.52
N THR A 244 -21.30 -25.06 -9.74
CA THR A 244 -20.77 -26.40 -9.53
C THR A 244 -20.17 -26.93 -10.82
N THR A 245 -18.93 -27.41 -10.73
CA THR A 245 -18.23 -28.08 -11.82
C THR A 245 -18.01 -29.55 -11.48
N VAL A 246 -17.99 -30.39 -12.51
CA VAL A 246 -17.59 -31.80 -12.40
C VAL A 246 -16.44 -32.02 -13.36
N TRP A 247 -15.29 -32.41 -12.81
CA TRP A 247 -14.05 -32.65 -13.51
C TRP A 247 -13.82 -34.15 -13.68
N THR A 248 -13.42 -34.55 -14.88
CA THR A 248 -13.09 -35.94 -15.22
C THR A 248 -11.77 -36.01 -15.98
N VAL A 249 -11.02 -37.10 -15.80
CA VAL A 249 -9.81 -37.34 -16.59
C VAL A 249 -10.21 -37.84 -17.98
N ALA A 250 -9.79 -37.12 -19.01
CA ALA A 250 -10.02 -37.47 -20.41
C ALA A 250 -8.81 -38.17 -21.03
N ASP A 251 -7.58 -37.80 -20.62
CA ASP A 251 -6.34 -38.43 -21.08
C ASP A 251 -5.32 -38.49 -19.94
N CYS A 252 -4.90 -39.70 -19.57
CA CYS A 252 -3.97 -39.93 -18.46
C CYS A 252 -2.54 -39.47 -18.75
N ALA A 253 -2.09 -39.46 -20.01
CA ALA A 253 -0.74 -39.02 -20.36
C ALA A 253 -0.61 -37.50 -20.24
N ASP A 254 -1.65 -36.77 -20.65
CA ASP A 254 -1.71 -35.31 -20.50
C ASP A 254 -1.99 -34.90 -19.04
N ALA A 255 -2.91 -35.61 -18.35
CA ALA A 255 -3.23 -35.36 -16.95
C ALA A 255 -2.08 -35.72 -15.99
N ALA A 256 -1.07 -36.46 -16.43
CA ALA A 256 0.16 -36.71 -15.65
C ALA A 256 1.21 -35.59 -15.80
N ARG A 257 1.03 -34.69 -16.78
CA ARG A 257 2.02 -33.66 -17.15
C ARG A 257 1.55 -32.23 -16.92
N PHE A 258 0.27 -32.03 -16.59
CA PHE A 258 -0.24 -30.69 -16.30
C PHE A 258 0.49 -30.08 -15.10
N THR A 259 0.78 -28.78 -15.20
CA THR A 259 1.49 -28.02 -14.15
C THR A 259 0.58 -26.99 -13.49
N GLU A 260 -0.54 -26.66 -14.13
CA GLU A 260 -1.46 -25.61 -13.72
C GLU A 260 -2.90 -26.05 -14.01
N ALA A 261 -3.83 -25.70 -13.12
CA ALA A 261 -5.25 -25.85 -13.35
C ALA A 261 -5.80 -24.53 -13.90
N THR A 262 -6.40 -24.56 -15.08
CA THR A 262 -6.97 -23.38 -15.75
C THR A 262 -8.36 -23.69 -16.29
N ILE A 263 -9.20 -22.67 -16.30
CA ILE A 263 -10.50 -22.67 -16.98
C ILE A 263 -10.62 -21.48 -17.90
N ALA A 264 -11.43 -21.63 -18.94
CA ALA A 264 -11.87 -20.52 -19.77
C ALA A 264 -13.34 -20.20 -19.47
N VAL A 265 -13.62 -18.93 -19.25
CA VAL A 265 -14.95 -18.38 -18.99
C VAL A 265 -15.36 -17.57 -20.21
N THR A 266 -16.53 -17.86 -20.78
CA THR A 266 -17.13 -17.05 -21.84
C THR A 266 -18.23 -16.18 -21.24
N ILE A 267 -18.12 -14.88 -21.52
CA ILE A 267 -18.95 -13.82 -20.97
C ILE A 267 -19.67 -13.17 -22.13
N HIS A 268 -20.98 -13.09 -22.03
CA HIS A 268 -21.82 -12.42 -23.00
C HIS A 268 -22.09 -10.99 -22.52
N ASN A 269 -21.67 -10.00 -23.30
CA ASN A 269 -22.15 -8.63 -23.23
C ASN A 269 -22.91 -8.34 -24.54
N GLU A 270 -23.95 -7.52 -24.51
CA GLU A 270 -24.99 -7.29 -25.53
C GLU A 270 -24.53 -7.21 -27.01
N SER A 271 -23.24 -6.98 -27.27
CA SER A 271 -22.64 -6.91 -28.61
C SER A 271 -21.51 -7.91 -28.90
N MET A 272 -20.96 -8.61 -27.89
CA MET A 272 -19.79 -9.47 -28.07
C MET A 272 -19.64 -10.54 -26.97
N ASP A 273 -19.27 -11.76 -27.38
CA ASP A 273 -18.78 -12.78 -26.46
C ASP A 273 -17.28 -12.59 -26.22
N THR A 274 -16.88 -12.46 -24.97
CA THR A 274 -15.48 -12.42 -24.58
C THR A 274 -15.11 -13.70 -23.84
N ARG A 275 -13.98 -14.30 -24.20
CA ARG A 275 -13.47 -15.50 -23.56
C ARG A 275 -12.18 -15.21 -22.83
N VAL A 276 -12.15 -15.49 -21.52
CA VAL A 276 -11.01 -15.23 -20.64
C VAL A 276 -10.56 -16.52 -19.98
N SER A 277 -9.25 -16.75 -19.97
CA SER A 277 -8.66 -17.88 -19.26
C SER A 277 -8.20 -17.43 -17.87
N GLN A 278 -8.57 -18.16 -16.83
CA GLN A 278 -8.18 -17.88 -15.45
C GLN A 278 -7.52 -19.12 -14.83
N PRO A 279 -6.40 -18.95 -14.11
CA PRO A 279 -5.87 -20.02 -13.28
C PRO A 279 -6.81 -20.29 -12.10
N LEU A 280 -6.85 -21.55 -11.66
CA LEU A 280 -7.53 -21.98 -10.46
C LEU A 280 -6.52 -22.15 -9.33
N GLY A 281 -6.97 -21.88 -8.10
CA GLY A 281 -6.12 -21.96 -6.92
C GLY A 281 -5.61 -23.37 -6.60
N ASN A 282 -4.62 -23.42 -5.71
CA ASN A 282 -4.00 -24.65 -5.20
C ASN A 282 -4.98 -25.75 -4.75
N PRO A 283 -6.13 -25.44 -4.11
CA PRO A 283 -7.09 -26.48 -3.73
C PRO A 283 -7.60 -27.31 -4.92
N THR A 284 -7.88 -26.66 -6.06
CA THR A 284 -8.30 -27.38 -7.28
C THR A 284 -7.15 -28.16 -7.87
N LEU A 285 -5.96 -27.57 -7.99
CA LEU A 285 -4.77 -28.25 -8.51
C LEU A 285 -4.49 -29.57 -7.75
N ILE A 286 -4.50 -29.52 -6.42
CA ILE A 286 -4.29 -30.69 -5.56
C ILE A 286 -5.37 -31.76 -5.80
N GLU A 287 -6.63 -31.36 -5.95
CA GLU A 287 -7.70 -32.33 -6.18
C GLU A 287 -7.62 -32.96 -7.57
N LEU A 288 -7.22 -32.20 -8.60
CA LEU A 288 -7.00 -32.75 -9.93
C LEU A 288 -5.84 -33.74 -9.96
N VAL A 289 -4.74 -33.47 -9.24
CA VAL A 289 -3.63 -34.43 -9.08
C VAL A 289 -4.12 -35.72 -8.42
N ARG A 290 -4.91 -35.61 -7.34
CA ARG A 290 -5.50 -36.76 -6.66
C ARG A 290 -6.43 -37.54 -7.58
N LEU A 291 -7.23 -36.85 -8.39
CA LEU A 291 -8.12 -37.47 -9.37
C LEU A 291 -7.33 -38.25 -10.42
N THR A 292 -6.25 -37.68 -10.97
CA THR A 292 -5.35 -38.39 -11.90
C THR A 292 -4.83 -39.69 -11.29
N VAL A 293 -4.30 -39.64 -10.06
CA VAL A 293 -3.80 -40.84 -9.37
C VAL A 293 -4.91 -41.89 -9.20
N ARG A 294 -6.12 -41.48 -8.80
CA ARG A 294 -7.26 -42.39 -8.61
C ARG A 294 -7.74 -43.06 -9.90
N VAL A 295 -7.58 -42.41 -11.06
CA VAL A 295 -8.12 -42.88 -12.34
C VAL A 295 -7.07 -43.58 -13.20
N CYS A 296 -5.83 -43.09 -13.18
CA CYS A 296 -4.78 -43.50 -14.12
C CYS A 296 -3.78 -44.51 -13.55
N GLU A 297 -3.71 -44.65 -12.24
CA GLU A 297 -2.82 -45.63 -11.58
C GLU A 297 -3.57 -46.89 -11.10
N THR A 298 -4.86 -47.03 -11.43
CA THR A 298 -5.65 -48.26 -11.26
C THR A 298 -5.53 -49.18 -12.44
#